data_AF-A0A7X9A103-F1
#
_entry.id   AF-A0A7X9A103-F1
#
_cell.length_a   1.000
_cell.length_b   1.000
_cell.length_c   1.000
_cell.angle_alpha   90.00
_cell.angle_beta   90.00
_cell.angle_gamma   90.00
#
_symmetry.space_group_name_H-M   'P 1'
#
loop_
_entity.id
_entity.type
_entity.pdbx_description
1 polymer ?
#
loop_
_entity_poly.entity_id
_entity_poly.type
_entity_poly.pdbx_seq_one_letter_code
_entity_poly.pdbx_strand_id
1 'polypeptide(L)'
;MVVPERIERTPLNFKDENVALLRSSMVGLSQNKSTRTGLLFSDFPYAVACKTGTAEAFNEDMEQITNSVFVCFAPADDPEIVIAHVISDGAYGVFSADISYRILCAYFGVEPTHDHMGSYDDYTATPVIID
;
A
#
# COMPACT_ATOMS: atom_id res chain seq x y z
N MET A 1 -1.94 5.28 -22.84
CA MET A 1 -3.22 5.70 -22.23
C MET A 1 -3.81 4.47 -21.55
N VAL A 2 -3.91 4.46 -20.22
CA VAL A 2 -4.56 3.37 -19.49
C VAL A 2 -6.05 3.47 -19.80
N VAL A 3 -6.63 2.41 -20.37
CA VAL A 3 -8.07 2.34 -20.60
C VAL A 3 -8.69 1.81 -19.30
N PRO A 4 -9.64 2.52 -18.67
CA PRO A 4 -10.30 2.00 -17.48
C PRO A 4 -11.04 0.71 -17.84
N GLU A 5 -10.69 -0.38 -17.16
CA GLU A 5 -11.37 -1.65 -17.30
C GLU A 5 -12.75 -1.59 -16.63
N ARG A 6 -13.75 -2.25 -17.23
CA ARG A 6 -15.07 -2.39 -16.61
C ARG A 6 -14.96 -3.32 -15.42
N ILE A 7 -15.30 -2.84 -14.22
CA ILE A 7 -15.36 -3.69 -13.02
C ILE A 7 -16.49 -4.70 -13.18
N GLU A 8 -16.13 -5.98 -13.32
CA GLU A 8 -17.08 -7.09 -13.23
C GLU A 8 -17.20 -7.57 -11.79
N ARG A 9 -18.44 -7.67 -11.30
CA ARG A 9 -18.73 -8.18 -9.96
C ARG A 9 -19.11 -9.64 -10.04
N THR A 10 -18.22 -10.51 -9.59
CA THR A 10 -18.48 -11.95 -9.48
C THR A 10 -18.72 -12.30 -8.01
N PRO A 11 -19.89 -12.86 -7.64
CA PRO A 11 -20.11 -13.38 -6.30
C PRO A 11 -19.13 -14.51 -5.99
N LEU A 12 -18.28 -14.32 -4.97
CA LEU A 12 -17.32 -15.34 -4.54
C LEU A 12 -17.90 -16.31 -3.49
N ASN A 13 -19.15 -16.08 -3.06
CA ASN A 13 -19.88 -16.92 -2.08
C ASN A 13 -19.11 -17.16 -0.77
N PHE A 14 -18.27 -16.21 -0.35
CA PHE A 14 -17.64 -16.25 0.96
C PHE A 14 -18.66 -15.99 2.07
N LYS A 15 -18.45 -16.61 3.22
CA LYS A 15 -19.22 -16.29 4.42
C LYS A 15 -18.87 -14.87 4.88
N ASP A 16 -19.88 -14.07 5.21
CA ASP A 16 -19.68 -12.70 5.68
C ASP A 16 -18.77 -12.62 6.91
N GLU A 17 -18.86 -13.61 7.82
CA GLU A 17 -17.97 -13.75 8.98
C GLU A 17 -16.49 -13.85 8.57
N ASN A 18 -16.17 -14.63 7.54
CA ASN A 18 -14.79 -14.78 7.06
C ASN A 18 -14.29 -13.48 6.43
N VAL A 19 -15.14 -12.80 5.65
CA VAL A 19 -14.78 -11.52 5.02
C VAL A 19 -14.57 -10.45 6.10
N ALA A 20 -15.42 -10.42 7.13
CA ALA A 20 -15.28 -9.52 8.26
C ALA A 20 -13.99 -9.77 9.04
N LEU A 21 -13.65 -11.05 9.29
CA LEU A 21 -12.42 -11.45 9.96
C LEU A 21 -11.16 -11.08 9.16
N LEU A 22 -11.19 -11.26 7.84
CA LEU A 22 -10.08 -10.87 6.97
C LEU A 22 -9.89 -9.35 6.99
N ARG A 23 -10.98 -8.59 6.83
CA ARG A 23 -10.95 -7.12 6.91
C ARG A 23 -10.41 -6.64 8.25
N SER A 24 -10.90 -7.18 9.37
CA SER A 24 -10.43 -6.78 10.70
C SER A 24 -8.94 -7.09 10.91
N SER A 25 -8.46 -8.22 10.38
CA SER A 25 -7.05 -8.59 10.43
C SER A 25 -6.17 -7.64 9.60
N MET A 26 -6.66 -7.22 8.42
CA MET A 26 -5.98 -6.25 7.56
C MET A 26 -5.94 -4.84 8.18
N VAL A 27 -7.00 -4.42 8.88
CA VAL A 27 -7.00 -3.19 9.68
C VAL A 27 -6.07 -3.33 10.89
N GLY A 28 -5.97 -4.52 11.48
CA GLY A 28 -5.03 -4.78 12.57
C GLY A 28 -3.58 -4.46 12.20
N LEU A 29 -3.17 -4.67 10.95
CA LEU A 29 -1.83 -4.29 10.49
C LEU A 29 -1.62 -2.78 10.44
N SER A 30 -2.60 -2.01 9.93
CA SER A 30 -2.51 -0.54 9.86
C SER A 30 -2.60 0.13 11.23
N GLN A 31 -3.09 -0.59 12.24
CA GLN A 31 -3.15 -0.11 13.62
C GLN A 31 -1.96 -0.56 14.48
N ASN A 32 -1.11 -1.47 13.98
CA ASN A 32 0.03 -1.96 14.72
C ASN A 32 1.21 -0.98 14.67
N LYS A 33 1.25 -0.02 15.61
CA LYS A 33 2.29 1.02 15.74
C LYS A 33 3.72 0.49 15.96
N SER A 34 3.92 -0.82 16.16
CA SER A 34 5.26 -1.44 16.16
C SER A 34 5.82 -1.72 14.76
N THR A 35 5.01 -1.54 13.71
CA THR A 35 5.39 -1.76 12.31
C THR A 35 5.46 -0.43 11.55
N ARG A 36 6.27 -0.36 10.49
CA ARG A 36 6.29 0.82 9.60
C ARG A 36 4.89 1.16 9.08
N THR A 37 4.15 0.13 8.65
CA THR A 37 2.79 0.28 8.11
C THR A 37 1.85 0.90 9.15
N GLY A 38 1.91 0.46 10.41
CA GLY A 38 1.12 1.07 11.47
C GLY A 38 1.57 2.48 11.83
N LEU A 39 2.86 2.80 11.77
CA LEU A 39 3.35 4.16 11.96
C LEU A 39 2.83 5.14 10.88
N LEU A 40 2.63 4.68 9.65
CA LEU A 40 2.04 5.48 8.56
C LEU A 40 0.53 5.66 8.71
N PHE A 41 -0.19 4.57 9.04
CA PHE A 41 -1.65 4.53 8.88
C PHE A 41 -2.46 4.60 10.17
N SER A 42 -1.85 4.41 11.34
CA SER A 42 -2.62 4.29 12.59
C SER A 42 -3.43 5.53 12.93
N ASP A 43 -2.90 6.71 12.61
CA ASP A 43 -3.54 8.01 12.83
C ASP A 43 -4.08 8.60 11.51
N PHE A 44 -4.19 7.80 10.43
CA PHE A 44 -4.81 8.23 9.18
C PHE A 44 -6.32 8.43 9.36
N PRO A 45 -6.95 9.48 8.78
CA PRO A 45 -8.35 9.83 9.07
C PRO A 45 -9.38 8.77 8.66
N TYR A 46 -9.00 7.87 7.74
CA TYR A 46 -9.83 6.79 7.25
C TYR A 46 -9.21 5.44 7.64
N ALA A 47 -10.05 4.50 8.06
CA ALA A 47 -9.57 3.15 8.37
C ALA A 47 -8.98 2.51 7.10
N VAL A 48 -7.70 2.14 7.14
CA VAL A 48 -7.01 1.48 6.03
C VAL A 48 -6.92 -0.02 6.31
N ALA A 49 -7.46 -0.86 5.44
CA ALA A 49 -7.21 -2.29 5.46
C ALA A 49 -6.02 -2.59 4.55
N CYS A 50 -4.95 -3.19 5.06
CA CYS A 50 -3.74 -3.43 4.27
C CYS A 50 -3.07 -4.77 4.57
N LYS A 51 -2.21 -5.20 3.64
CA LYS A 51 -1.29 -6.32 3.83
C LYS A 51 0.01 -6.12 3.06
N THR A 52 1.12 -6.35 3.74
CA THR A 52 2.46 -6.44 3.17
C THR A 52 2.74 -7.85 2.63
N GLY A 53 3.55 -7.94 1.58
CA GLY A 53 4.07 -9.18 1.02
C GLY A 53 5.50 -9.00 0.54
N THR A 54 6.21 -10.13 0.47
CA THR A 54 7.58 -10.22 -0.04
C THR A 54 7.59 -11.40 -0.99
N ALA A 55 8.03 -11.20 -2.22
CA ALA A 55 8.13 -12.24 -3.23
C ALA A 55 9.59 -12.38 -3.68
N GLU A 56 10.22 -13.49 -3.35
CA GLU A 56 11.58 -13.82 -3.77
C GLU A 56 11.57 -14.32 -5.22
N ALA A 57 12.51 -13.84 -6.03
CA ALA A 57 12.63 -14.20 -7.44
C ALA A 57 14.10 -14.16 -7.89
N PHE A 58 14.32 -14.43 -9.19
CA PHE A 58 15.59 -14.22 -9.85
C PHE A 58 15.41 -13.19 -10.97
N ASN A 59 16.39 -12.31 -11.15
CA ASN A 59 16.44 -11.40 -12.30
C ASN A 59 16.94 -12.13 -13.57
N GLU A 60 17.05 -11.40 -14.68
CA GLU A 60 17.52 -11.96 -15.97
C GLU A 60 18.96 -12.50 -15.89
N ASP A 61 19.78 -11.96 -14.98
CA ASP A 61 21.16 -12.35 -14.72
C ASP A 61 21.28 -13.51 -13.70
N MET A 62 20.16 -14.12 -13.31
CA MET A 62 20.08 -15.21 -12.32
C MET A 62 20.52 -14.83 -10.91
N GLU A 63 20.45 -13.54 -10.57
CA GLU A 63 20.70 -13.03 -9.22
C GLU A 63 19.40 -13.04 -8.41
N GLN A 64 19.49 -13.37 -7.11
CA GLN A 64 18.33 -13.34 -6.22
C GLN A 64 17.88 -11.89 -6.01
N ILE A 65 16.60 -11.64 -6.27
CA ILE A 65 15.95 -10.36 -6.00
C ILE A 65 14.76 -10.55 -5.07
N THR A 66 14.43 -9.50 -4.33
CA THR A 66 13.29 -9.50 -3.42
C THR A 66 12.30 -8.43 -3.83
N ASN A 67 11.12 -8.84 -4.27
CA ASN A 67 10.07 -7.93 -4.68
C ASN A 67 9.19 -7.54 -3.49
N SER A 68 8.90 -6.25 -3.39
CA SER A 68 7.97 -5.71 -2.40
C SER A 68 6.55 -5.75 -2.96
N VAL A 69 5.64 -6.45 -2.30
CA VAL A 69 4.23 -6.58 -2.69
C VAL A 69 3.37 -5.89 -1.65
N PHE A 70 2.39 -5.10 -2.08
CA PHE A 70 1.47 -4.45 -1.14
C PHE A 70 0.07 -4.31 -1.71
N VAL A 71 -0.91 -4.50 -0.85
CA VAL A 71 -2.32 -4.25 -1.14
C VAL A 71 -2.94 -3.47 0.01
N CYS A 72 -3.74 -2.46 -0.32
CA CYS A 72 -4.61 -1.80 0.64
C CYS A 72 -5.90 -1.30 0.00
N PHE A 73 -6.90 -1.06 0.83
CA PHE A 73 -8.12 -0.35 0.46
C PHE A 73 -8.61 0.52 1.61
N ALA A 74 -9.30 1.60 1.27
CA ALA A 74 -9.83 2.57 2.22
C ALA A 74 -11.07 3.30 1.67
N PRO A 75 -12.01 3.73 2.53
CA PRO A 75 -12.21 3.28 3.91
C PRO A 75 -12.41 1.76 4.02
N ALA A 76 -12.08 1.15 5.16
CA ALA A 76 -12.13 -0.31 5.29
C ALA A 76 -13.56 -0.88 5.27
N ASP A 77 -14.53 -0.10 5.74
CA ASP A 77 -15.95 -0.45 5.86
C ASP A 77 -16.73 -0.23 4.56
N ASP A 78 -16.51 0.88 3.86
CA ASP A 78 -17.06 1.17 2.53
C ASP A 78 -15.94 1.61 1.56
N PRO A 79 -15.22 0.67 0.91
CA PRO A 79 -14.01 1.00 0.16
C PRO A 79 -14.27 1.84 -1.10
N GLU A 80 -13.60 3.00 -1.20
CA GLU A 80 -13.66 3.91 -2.34
C GLU A 80 -12.46 3.74 -3.28
N ILE A 81 -11.30 3.37 -2.74
CA ILE A 81 -10.05 3.16 -3.47
C ILE A 81 -9.37 1.86 -3.05
N VAL A 82 -8.82 1.15 -4.02
CA VAL A 82 -7.95 -0.03 -3.84
C VAL A 82 -6.61 0.24 -4.52
N ILE A 83 -5.52 -0.06 -3.82
CA ILE A 83 -4.16 0.07 -4.33
C ILE A 83 -3.50 -1.30 -4.22
N ALA A 84 -3.03 -1.85 -5.33
CA ALA A 84 -2.27 -3.09 -5.39
C ALA A 84 -1.04 -2.86 -6.29
N HIS A 85 0.15 -3.12 -5.77
CA HIS A 85 1.39 -2.91 -6.53
C HIS A 85 2.51 -3.86 -6.11
N VAL A 86 3.47 -3.98 -7.03
CA VAL A 86 4.71 -4.73 -6.87
C VAL A 86 5.86 -3.80 -7.25
N ILE A 87 6.88 -3.74 -6.42
CA ILE A 87 8.13 -3.02 -6.69
C ILE A 87 9.20 -4.09 -6.86
N SER A 88 9.74 -4.18 -8.09
CA SER A 88 10.79 -5.13 -8.42
C SER A 88 12.07 -4.75 -7.69
N ASP A 89 12.72 -5.73 -7.06
CA ASP A 89 13.93 -5.54 -6.26
C ASP A 89 13.81 -4.42 -5.19
N GLY A 90 12.57 -4.16 -4.74
CA GLY A 90 12.28 -3.22 -3.68
C GLY A 90 12.56 -3.87 -2.33
N ALA A 91 13.57 -3.41 -1.61
CA ALA A 91 13.99 -3.95 -0.33
C ALA A 91 12.84 -4.01 0.71
N TYR A 92 12.16 -5.15 0.81
CA TYR A 92 11.08 -5.45 1.77
C TYR A 92 9.83 -4.55 1.67
N GLY A 93 8.65 -5.09 2.05
CA GLY A 93 7.30 -4.48 1.99
C GLY A 93 7.09 -3.05 2.53
N VAL A 94 8.14 -2.47 3.14
CA VAL A 94 8.18 -1.19 3.85
C VAL A 94 7.97 -0.04 2.87
N PHE A 95 8.79 0.06 1.82
CA PHE A 95 8.69 1.12 0.79
C PHE A 95 7.32 1.17 0.12
N SER A 96 6.69 0.01 -0.03
CA SER A 96 5.40 -0.06 -0.68
C SER A 96 4.27 0.56 0.16
N ALA A 97 4.38 0.53 1.49
CA ALA A 97 3.40 1.17 2.37
C ALA A 97 3.50 2.70 2.27
N ASP A 98 4.70 3.25 2.19
CA ASP A 98 4.96 4.69 2.02
C ASP A 98 4.35 5.24 0.72
N ILE A 99 4.51 4.52 -0.40
CA ILE A 99 3.90 4.88 -1.69
C ILE A 99 2.38 4.89 -1.58
N SER A 100 1.79 3.83 -1.01
CA SER A 100 0.34 3.76 -0.83
C SER A 100 -0.17 4.85 0.11
N TYR A 101 0.57 5.22 1.16
CA TYR A 101 0.20 6.33 2.04
C TYR A 101 0.09 7.64 1.29
N ARG A 102 1.08 7.98 0.46
CA ARG A 102 1.04 9.21 -0.36
C ARG A 102 -0.11 9.22 -1.36
N ILE A 103 -0.41 8.08 -1.98
CA ILE A 103 -1.55 7.96 -2.90
C ILE A 103 -2.87 8.19 -2.15
N LEU A 104 -3.04 7.58 -0.96
CA LEU A 104 -4.24 7.78 -0.14
C LEU A 104 -4.35 9.23 0.36
N CYS A 105 -3.24 9.85 0.77
CA CYS A 105 -3.19 11.28 1.10
C CYS A 105 -3.70 12.14 -0.06
N ALA A 106 -3.16 11.92 -1.27
CA ALA A 106 -3.59 12.66 -2.45
C ALA A 106 -5.06 12.40 -2.81
N TYR A 107 -5.54 11.17 -2.67
CA TYR A 107 -6.93 10.80 -2.97
C TYR A 107 -7.92 11.45 -2.01
N PHE A 108 -7.65 11.40 -0.71
CA PHE A 108 -8.54 11.93 0.32
C PHE A 108 -8.28 13.41 0.68
N GLY A 109 -7.31 14.07 0.05
CA GLY A 109 -6.95 15.45 0.37
C GLY A 109 -6.36 15.61 1.77
N VAL A 110 -5.62 14.61 2.25
CA VAL A 110 -4.92 14.62 3.54
C VAL A 110 -3.48 15.06 3.32
N GLU A 111 -3.01 16.04 4.09
CA GLU A 111 -1.61 16.46 4.03
C GLU A 111 -0.70 15.35 4.61
N PRO A 112 0.33 14.88 3.87
CA PRO A 112 1.27 13.91 4.38
C PRO A 112 2.16 14.54 5.47
N THR A 113 2.35 13.86 6.59
CA THR A 113 3.26 14.33 7.65
C THR A 113 4.63 13.69 7.52
N HIS A 114 5.68 14.48 7.75
CA HIS A 114 7.07 14.01 7.65
C HIS A 114 7.39 12.90 8.67
N ASP A 115 6.85 12.98 9.89
CA ASP A 115 7.03 11.93 10.91
C ASP A 115 6.54 10.56 10.42
N HIS A 116 5.48 10.55 9.61
CA HIS A 116 5.00 9.35 8.97
C HIS A 116 5.86 8.96 7.77
N MET A 117 6.47 9.89 7.04
CA MET A 117 7.25 9.62 5.83
C MET A 117 8.74 9.30 6.05
N GLY A 118 9.32 9.58 7.22
CA GLY A 118 10.77 9.38 7.46
C GLY A 118 11.65 10.28 6.58
N SER A 119 12.92 9.94 6.37
CA SER A 119 13.91 10.72 5.58
C SER A 119 13.69 10.69 4.05
N TYR A 120 12.56 10.18 3.57
CA TYR A 120 12.32 10.00 2.12
C TYR A 120 12.19 11.31 1.33
N ASP A 121 11.92 12.44 1.99
CA ASP A 121 11.89 13.76 1.33
C ASP A 121 13.28 14.33 1.01
N ASP A 122 14.37 13.71 1.49
CA ASP A 122 15.74 14.05 1.05
C ASP A 122 15.98 13.72 -0.45
N TYR A 123 15.07 12.97 -1.09
CA TYR A 123 15.09 12.72 -2.54
C TYR A 123 14.43 13.81 -3.39
N THR A 124 13.85 14.85 -2.80
CA THR A 124 13.25 15.96 -3.54
C THR A 124 13.92 17.30 -3.24
N ALA A 125 15.05 17.56 -3.88
CA ALA A 125 15.49 18.94 -4.20
C ALA A 125 16.40 19.07 -5.44
N THR A 126 16.48 18.07 -6.32
CA THR A 126 17.07 18.27 -7.66
C THR A 126 16.03 17.92 -8.72
N PRO A 127 15.55 18.88 -9.52
CA PRO A 127 14.70 18.56 -10.65
C PRO A 127 15.53 17.73 -11.63
N VAL A 128 15.09 16.51 -11.92
CA VAL A 128 15.54 15.75 -13.09
C VAL A 128 15.00 16.50 -14.29
N ILE A 129 15.84 17.33 -14.90
CA ILE A 129 15.59 17.85 -16.25
C ILE A 129 15.70 16.65 -17.17
N ILE A 130 14.59 16.30 -17.81
CA ILE A 130 14.57 15.32 -18.90
C ILE A 130 14.86 16.12 -20.16
N ASP A 131 16.07 15.97 -20.69
CA ASP A 131 16.51 16.43 -22.01
C ASP A 131 16.10 15.45 -23.13
#